data_AF-A0A022RVS5-F1
#
_entry.id   AF-A0A022RVS5-F1
#
_cell.length_a   1.000
_cell.length_b   1.000
_cell.length_c   1.000
_cell.angle_alpha   90.00
_cell.angle_beta   90.00
_cell.angle_gamma   90.00
#
_symmetry.space_group_name_H-M   'P 1'
#
loop_
_entity.id
_entity.type
_entity.pdbx_description
1 polymer ?
#
loop_
_entity_poly.entity_id
_entity_poly.type
_entity_poly.pdbx_seq_one_letter_code
_entity_poly.pdbx_strand_id
1 'polypeptide(L)'
;TINPEVVAPNLPTTNVGDQNQAPPQDFRRKADLYMPMTNIVRVLRKVFPPHAKISDDAKEIIQECVSEFISFVTSEANEKAHR
;
A
#
# COMPACT_ATOMS: atom_id res chain seq x y z
N THR A 1 2.01 18.41 52.29
CA THR A 1 2.48 18.28 50.90
C THR A 1 1.44 17.50 50.10
N ILE A 2 0.59 18.20 49.35
CA ILE A 2 -0.40 17.59 48.45
C ILE A 2 -0.29 18.37 47.13
N ASN A 3 0.06 17.64 46.07
CA ASN A 3 0.34 18.16 44.72
C ASN A 3 -0.96 18.63 44.02
N PRO A 4 -0.92 19.73 43.25
CA PRO A 4 -1.97 20.07 42.29
C PRO A 4 -1.68 19.43 40.90
N GLU A 5 -2.75 19.18 40.15
CA GLU A 5 -2.78 18.87 38.71
C GLU A 5 -2.07 17.60 38.21
N VAL A 6 -2.79 16.48 38.23
CA VAL A 6 -2.72 15.51 37.13
C VAL A 6 -3.98 15.72 36.28
N VAL A 7 -3.84 16.48 35.21
CA VAL A 7 -4.81 16.58 34.13
C VAL A 7 -5.01 15.18 33.56
N ALA A 8 -6.21 14.61 33.75
CA ALA A 8 -6.60 13.36 33.14
C ALA A 8 -6.66 13.52 31.60
N PRO A 9 -6.17 12.55 30.82
CA PRO A 9 -6.26 12.60 29.38
C PRO A 9 -7.72 12.46 28.94
N ASN A 10 -8.13 13.34 28.03
CA ASN A 10 -9.47 13.42 27.44
C ASN A 10 -10.04 12.03 27.09
N LEU A 11 -11.14 11.67 27.74
CA LEU A 11 -11.98 10.55 27.33
C LEU A 11 -12.71 10.96 26.04
N PRO A 12 -12.61 10.19 24.93
CA PRO A 12 -13.42 10.49 23.76
C PRO A 12 -14.88 10.19 24.09
N THR A 13 -15.68 11.25 24.12
CA THR A 13 -17.14 11.18 24.09
C THR A 13 -17.57 10.50 22.78
N THR A 14 -18.29 9.39 22.92
CA THR A 14 -18.88 8.64 21.82
C THR A 14 -19.88 9.53 21.07
N ASN A 15 -19.44 10.14 19.97
CA ASN A 15 -20.34 10.76 18.99
C ASN A 15 -20.63 9.75 17.88
N VAL A 16 -21.89 9.30 17.86
CA VAL A 16 -22.48 8.48 16.81
C VAL A 16 -22.77 9.41 15.63
N GLY A 17 -22.03 9.27 14.52
CA GLY A 17 -22.39 9.87 13.23
C GLY A 17 -21.24 10.52 12.47
N ASP A 18 -20.46 9.70 11.74
CA ASP A 18 -20.10 9.86 10.32
C ASP A 18 -19.07 8.77 9.96
N GLN A 19 -19.54 7.66 9.38
CA GLN A 19 -18.70 6.50 9.02
C GLN A 19 -17.99 6.73 7.68
N ASN A 20 -17.16 7.76 7.60
CA ASN A 20 -16.15 7.91 6.54
C ASN A 20 -14.76 7.84 7.16
N GLN A 21 -14.48 6.76 7.88
CA GLN A 21 -13.15 6.52 8.42
C GLN A 21 -12.22 6.14 7.27
N ALA A 22 -11.43 7.12 6.81
CA ALA A 22 -10.47 6.92 5.76
C ALA A 22 -9.56 5.72 6.11
N PRO A 23 -9.20 4.86 5.15
CA PRO A 23 -8.53 3.59 5.43
C PRO A 23 -7.30 3.75 6.32
N PRO A 24 -6.94 2.75 7.14
CA PRO A 24 -5.75 2.82 7.99
C PRO A 24 -4.53 3.33 7.21
N GLN A 25 -3.71 4.19 7.83
CA GLN A 25 -2.58 4.84 7.12
C GLN A 25 -1.64 3.83 6.47
N ASP A 26 -1.44 2.66 7.07
CA ASP A 26 -0.61 1.59 6.51
C ASP A 26 -1.18 1.02 5.21
N PHE A 27 -2.50 0.95 5.08
CA PHE A 27 -3.16 0.52 3.86
C PHE A 27 -2.96 1.56 2.74
N ARG A 28 -3.06 2.86 3.08
CA ARG A 28 -2.77 3.94 2.12
C ARG A 28 -1.32 3.91 1.63
N ARG A 29 -0.35 3.79 2.54
CA ARG A 29 1.07 3.70 2.18
C ARG A 29 1.35 2.50 1.29
N LYS A 30 0.74 1.34 1.55
CA LYS A 30 0.86 0.17 0.67
C LYS A 30 0.25 0.42 -0.72
N ALA A 31 -0.89 1.10 -0.78
CA ALA A 31 -1.52 1.45 -2.07
C ALA A 31 -0.67 2.43 -2.89
N ASP A 32 0.08 3.32 -2.24
CA ASP A 32 1.01 4.24 -2.91
C ASP A 32 2.27 3.52 -3.45
N LEU A 33 2.65 2.39 -2.84
CA LEU A 33 3.86 1.63 -3.19
C LEU A 33 3.62 0.53 -4.22
N TYR A 34 2.39 0.01 -4.32
CA TYR A 34 2.08 -1.13 -5.16
C TYR A 34 1.00 -0.81 -6.19
N MET A 35 1.17 -1.30 -7.42
CA MET A 35 0.08 -1.24 -8.40
C MET A 35 -1.12 -2.09 -7.95
N PRO A 36 -2.36 -1.65 -8.22
CA PRO A 36 -3.55 -2.43 -7.90
C PRO A 36 -3.48 -3.84 -8.49
N MET A 37 -3.84 -4.85 -7.69
CA MET A 37 -3.75 -6.26 -8.08
C MET A 37 -4.51 -6.56 -9.39
N THR A 38 -5.64 -5.90 -9.61
CA THR A 38 -6.41 -5.99 -10.86
C THR A 38 -5.59 -5.66 -12.10
N ASN A 39 -4.68 -4.67 -12.01
CA ASN A 39 -3.80 -4.32 -13.11
C ASN A 39 -2.74 -5.38 -13.36
N ILE A 40 -2.17 -5.96 -12.30
CA ILE A 40 -1.23 -7.09 -12.38
C ILE A 40 -1.90 -8.27 -13.08
N VAL A 41 -3.06 -8.72 -12.59
CA VAL A 41 -3.81 -9.85 -13.17
C VAL A 41 -4.18 -9.59 -14.62
N ARG A 42 -4.61 -8.36 -14.95
CA ARG A 42 -4.97 -7.99 -16.33
C ARG A 42 -3.80 -8.12 -17.30
N VAL A 43 -2.58 -7.77 -16.88
CA VAL A 43 -1.39 -7.93 -17.73
C VAL A 43 -1.00 -9.40 -17.83
N LEU A 44 -0.97 -10.13 -16.71
CA LEU A 44 -0.66 -11.56 -16.71
C LEU A 44 -1.62 -12.37 -17.59
N ARG A 45 -2.92 -12.04 -17.56
CA ARG A 45 -3.93 -12.69 -18.42
C ARG A 45 -3.70 -12.50 -19.91
N LYS A 46 -2.99 -11.45 -20.34
CA LYS A 46 -2.65 -11.25 -21.75
C LYS A 46 -1.57 -12.21 -22.25
N VAL A 47 -0.75 -12.76 -21.36
CA VAL A 47 0.37 -13.65 -21.72
C VAL A 47 0.06 -15.13 -21.49
N PHE A 48 -1.07 -15.44 -20.84
CA PHE A 48 -1.52 -16.82 -20.59
C PHE A 48 -2.75 -17.22 -21.42
N PRO A 49 -2.97 -18.52 -21.65
CA PRO A 49 -4.21 -19.03 -22.23
C PRO A 49 -5.48 -18.64 -21.42
N PRO A 50 -6.66 -18.57 -22.05
CA PRO A 50 -7.90 -18.09 -21.40
C PRO A 50 -8.26 -18.79 -20.08
N HIS A 51 -8.00 -20.10 -19.99
CA HIS A 51 -8.39 -20.93 -18.83
C HIS A 51 -7.26 -21.18 -17.84
N ALA A 52 -6.08 -20.57 -18.03
CA ALA A 52 -4.98 -20.73 -17.10
C ALA A 52 -5.37 -20.28 -15.68
N LYS A 53 -4.83 -20.91 -14.65
CA LYS A 53 -4.98 -20.45 -13.26
C LYS A 53 -3.70 -19.73 -12.86
N ILE A 54 -3.83 -18.66 -12.09
CA ILE A 54 -2.71 -17.91 -11.51
C ILE A 54 -2.92 -17.98 -10.00
N SER A 55 -1.97 -18.55 -9.27
CA SER A 55 -2.05 -18.64 -7.81
C SER A 55 -2.02 -17.26 -7.19
N ASP A 56 -2.57 -17.12 -5.97
CA ASP A 56 -2.53 -15.85 -5.25
C ASP A 56 -1.10 -15.48 -4.87
N ASP A 57 -0.29 -16.43 -4.42
CA ASP A 57 1.14 -16.25 -4.15
C ASP A 57 1.90 -15.70 -5.36
N ALA A 58 1.63 -16.20 -6.57
CA ALA A 58 2.29 -15.70 -7.78
C ALA A 58 1.89 -14.26 -8.09
N LYS A 59 0.63 -13.88 -7.80
CA LYS A 59 0.17 -12.50 -8.00
C LYS A 59 0.86 -11.55 -7.02
N GLU A 60 1.01 -11.95 -5.76
CA GLU A 60 1.70 -11.18 -4.72
C GLU A 60 3.19 -11.01 -5.05
N ILE A 61 3.89 -12.11 -5.38
CA ILE A 61 5.31 -12.05 -5.78
C ILE A 61 5.50 -11.11 -6.97
N ILE A 62 4.65 -11.22 -8.00
CA ILE A 62 4.75 -10.36 -9.18
C ILE A 62 4.47 -8.90 -8.83
N GLN A 63 3.52 -8.62 -7.92
CA GLN A 63 3.26 -7.26 -7.45
C GLN A 63 4.49 -6.65 -6.78
N GLU A 64 5.18 -7.41 -5.92
CA GLU A 64 6.43 -7.00 -5.29
C GLU A 64 7.55 -6.78 -6.32
N CYS A 65 7.76 -7.74 -7.23
CA CYS A 65 8.77 -7.64 -8.28
C CYS A 65 8.55 -6.44 -9.21
N VAL A 66 7.30 -6.06 -9.51
CA VAL A 66 7.01 -4.89 -10.34
C VAL A 66 7.42 -3.59 -9.64
N SER A 67 7.18 -3.48 -8.33
CA SER A 67 7.62 -2.32 -7.56
C SER A 67 9.15 -2.26 -7.46
N GLU A 68 9.82 -3.40 -7.28
CA GLU A 68 11.28 -3.48 -7.33
C GLU A 68 11.82 -3.08 -8.71
N PHE A 69 11.22 -3.57 -9.79
CA PHE A 69 11.62 -3.25 -11.16
C PHE A 69 11.52 -1.74 -11.45
N ILE A 70 10.41 -1.10 -11.06
CA ILE A 70 10.25 0.35 -11.21
C ILE A 70 11.35 1.09 -10.44
N SER A 71 11.63 0.66 -9.20
CA SER A 71 12.65 1.26 -8.36
C SER A 71 14.04 1.11 -8.95
N PHE A 72 14.36 -0.08 -9.46
CA PHE A 72 15.62 -0.38 -10.13
C PHE A 72 15.83 0.50 -11.37
N VAL A 73 14.88 0.49 -12.31
CA VAL A 73 14.99 1.27 -13.56
C VAL A 73 15.08 2.77 -13.27
N THR A 74 14.28 3.27 -12.33
CA THR A 74 14.28 4.68 -11.96
C THR A 74 15.60 5.09 -11.31
N SER A 75 16.17 4.24 -10.45
CA SER A 75 17.46 4.51 -9.80
C SER A 75 18.60 4.60 -10.80
N GLU A 76 18.67 3.66 -11.74
CA GLU A 76 19.65 3.65 -12.83
C GLU A 76 19.55 4.88 -13.74
N ALA A 77 18.32 5.28 -14.10
CA ALA A 77 18.09 6.48 -14.89
C ALA A 77 18.49 7.75 -14.12
N ASN A 78 18.18 7.80 -12.82
CA ASN A 78 18.53 8.92 -11.95
C ASN A 78 20.05 9.07 -11.80
N GLU A 79 20.79 7.97 -11.62
CA GLU A 79 22.25 8.01 -11.55
C GLU A 79 22.85 8.59 -12.84
N LYS A 80 22.35 8.16 -14.00
CA LYS A 80 22.83 8.66 -15.31
C LYS A 80 22.48 10.12 -15.57
N ALA A 81 21.34 10.59 -15.07
CA ALA A 81 20.91 11.97 -15.25
C ALA A 81 21.72 12.98 -14.40
N HIS A 82 22.32 12.52 -13.30
CA HIS A 82 23.14 13.35 -12.40
C HIS A 82 24.65 13.24 -12.68
N ARG A 83 25.04 12.56 -13.76
CA ARG A 83 26.42 12.38 -14.20
C ARG A 83 26.73 13.31 -15.37
#